data_AF-A0A0P6Z363-F1
#
_entry.id   AF-A0A0P6Z363-F1
#
_cell.length_a   1.000
_cell.length_b   1.000
_cell.length_c   1.000
_cell.angle_alpha   90.00
_cell.angle_beta   90.00
_cell.angle_gamma   90.00
#
_symmetry.space_group_name_H-M   'P 1'
#
loop_
_entity.id
_entity.type
_entity.pdbx_description
1 polymer ?
#
loop_
_entity_poly.entity_id
_entity_poly.type
_entity_poly.pdbx_seq_one_letter_code
_entity_poly.pdbx_strand_id
1 'polypeptide(L)'
;MQVDAPTSTAVPTLTRPVTSGGGGGSVKATATSSYTDQAKILSTSPQDYSNMPAGRDFDAVWVLKNVGKRAWDTTFYIRHAGGNLKGANTDLVFLPKDVPVNGSVEMTVDFNAPSTPGAYTSYWELVNDDGVAFYRFYITINVPK
;
A
#
# COMPACT_ATOMS: atom_id res chain seq x y z
N MET A 1 -41.47 20.45 42.68
CA MET A 1 -40.86 19.17 43.12
C MET A 1 -41.76 18.09 42.56
N GLN A 2 -41.40 17.38 41.51
CA GLN A 2 -40.32 16.40 41.51
C GLN A 2 -39.82 16.20 40.06
N VAL A 3 -38.53 15.97 39.93
CA VAL A 3 -37.80 15.82 38.67
C VAL A 3 -37.90 14.37 38.19
N ASP A 4 -38.30 14.16 36.94
CA ASP A 4 -38.18 12.85 36.29
C ASP A 4 -36.75 12.70 35.75
N ALA A 5 -36.03 11.72 36.30
CA ALA A 5 -34.67 11.37 35.91
C ALA A 5 -34.66 10.46 34.66
N PRO A 6 -33.69 10.58 33.74
CA PRO A 6 -33.59 9.66 32.62
C PRO A 6 -33.02 8.30 33.08
N THR A 7 -33.74 7.22 32.74
CA THR A 7 -33.29 5.84 32.88
C THR A 7 -32.08 5.58 31.99
N SER A 8 -30.95 5.22 32.59
CA SER A 8 -29.74 4.80 31.87
C SER A 8 -29.88 3.36 31.38
N THR A 9 -29.85 3.16 30.07
CA THR A 9 -29.76 1.84 29.44
C THR A 9 -28.35 1.29 29.61
N ALA A 10 -28.21 0.18 30.34
CA ALA A 10 -26.93 -0.51 30.49
C ALA A 10 -26.42 -1.06 29.15
N VAL A 11 -25.14 -0.82 28.85
CA VAL A 11 -24.44 -1.31 27.65
C VAL A 11 -24.02 -2.78 27.87
N PRO A 12 -24.21 -3.70 26.91
CA PRO A 12 -23.73 -5.07 27.08
C PRO A 12 -22.19 -5.11 27.14
N THR A 13 -21.67 -5.64 28.25
CA THR A 13 -20.23 -5.85 28.46
C THR A 13 -19.79 -7.14 27.77
N LEU A 14 -18.89 -7.03 26.79
CA LEU A 14 -18.26 -8.19 26.15
C LEU A 14 -17.16 -8.74 27.08
N THR A 15 -17.45 -9.86 27.74
CA THR A 15 -16.47 -10.62 28.52
C THR A 15 -15.54 -11.37 27.56
N ARG A 16 -14.26 -10.97 27.48
CA ARG A 16 -13.23 -11.76 26.78
C ARG A 16 -12.73 -12.87 27.71
N PRO A 17 -12.63 -14.13 27.26
CA PRO A 17 -11.97 -15.17 28.06
C PRO A 17 -10.46 -14.90 28.10
N VAL A 18 -9.87 -14.95 29.30
CA VAL A 18 -8.42 -14.97 29.50
C VAL A 18 -8.00 -16.43 29.53
N THR A 19 -7.31 -16.89 28.49
CA THR A 19 -6.69 -18.22 28.48
C THR A 19 -5.18 -18.04 28.62
N SER A 20 -4.69 -18.34 29.82
CA SER A 20 -3.27 -18.53 30.12
C SER A 20 -2.83 -19.90 29.60
N GLY A 21 -1.82 -19.95 28.75
CA GLY A 21 -1.18 -21.20 28.33
C GLY A 21 0.18 -20.92 27.71
N GLY A 22 1.25 -21.11 28.49
CA GLY A 22 2.63 -21.11 28.02
C GLY A 22 3.00 -22.43 27.33
N GLY A 23 3.98 -22.38 26.44
CA GLY A 23 4.57 -23.55 25.81
C GLY A 23 5.28 -23.21 24.51
N GLY A 24 6.61 -23.32 24.52
CA GLY A 24 7.50 -22.96 23.41
C GLY A 24 7.30 -23.81 22.16
N GLY A 25 7.58 -23.15 21.03
CA GLY A 25 7.60 -23.73 19.70
C GLY A 25 7.71 -22.59 18.70
N SER A 26 8.94 -22.18 18.37
CA SER A 26 9.21 -21.24 17.29
C SER A 26 8.94 -21.92 15.95
N VAL A 27 7.66 -22.07 15.62
CA VAL A 27 7.23 -22.16 14.23
C VAL A 27 7.31 -20.75 13.67
N LYS A 28 8.06 -20.57 12.59
CA LYS A 28 8.04 -19.36 11.78
C LYS A 28 6.61 -19.21 11.27
N ALA A 29 5.78 -18.48 12.02
CA ALA A 29 4.42 -18.19 11.63
C ALA A 29 4.47 -17.38 10.34
N THR A 30 4.17 -18.02 9.21
CA THR A 30 3.71 -17.31 8.03
C THR A 30 2.39 -16.69 8.42
N ALA A 31 2.41 -15.42 8.84
CA ALA A 31 1.22 -14.67 9.19
C ALA A 31 0.22 -14.80 8.03
N THR A 32 -0.83 -15.59 8.24
CA THR A 32 -1.99 -15.58 7.37
C THR A 32 -2.65 -14.23 7.60
N SER A 33 -2.31 -13.26 6.76
CA SER A 33 -2.78 -11.90 6.89
C SER A 33 -4.32 -11.95 6.91
N SER A 34 -4.94 -11.58 8.05
CA SER A 34 -6.40 -11.48 8.20
C SER A 34 -6.96 -10.26 7.48
N TYR A 35 -6.13 -9.58 6.69
CA TYR A 35 -6.45 -8.34 6.04
C TYR A 35 -7.36 -8.61 4.85
N THR A 36 -8.48 -7.89 4.86
CA THR A 36 -9.43 -7.87 3.74
C THR A 36 -9.07 -6.78 2.73
N ASP A 37 -7.87 -6.20 2.88
CA ASP A 37 -7.29 -5.23 1.96
C ASP A 37 -6.89 -5.92 0.66
N GLN A 38 -7.39 -5.40 -0.45
CA GLN A 38 -7.08 -5.92 -1.78
C GLN A 38 -7.03 -4.73 -2.73
N ALA A 39 -6.05 -4.73 -3.63
CA ALA A 39 -5.92 -3.69 -4.63
C ALA A 39 -5.93 -4.27 -6.04
N LYS A 40 -6.26 -3.41 -7.01
CA LYS A 40 -6.09 -3.67 -8.43
C LYS A 40 -5.54 -2.41 -9.09
N ILE A 41 -4.50 -2.57 -9.90
CA ILE A 41 -4.03 -1.48 -10.75
C ILE A 41 -4.99 -1.26 -11.92
N LEU A 42 -5.39 -0.01 -12.14
CA LEU A 42 -6.25 0.40 -13.25
C LEU A 42 -5.42 0.91 -14.43
N SER A 43 -4.37 1.68 -14.15
CA SER A 43 -3.46 2.21 -15.16
C SER A 43 -2.06 2.42 -14.58
N THR A 44 -1.09 2.39 -15.48
CA THR A 44 0.32 2.72 -15.24
C THR A 44 0.75 3.68 -16.35
N SER A 45 1.40 4.78 -15.97
CA SER A 45 2.02 5.73 -16.89
C SER A 45 3.43 6.05 -16.37
N PRO A 46 4.48 6.00 -17.19
CA PRO A 46 4.50 5.51 -18.57
C PRO A 46 4.10 4.02 -18.64
N GLN A 47 3.73 3.55 -19.83
CA GLN A 47 3.47 2.11 -20.00
C GLN A 47 4.75 1.31 -19.77
N ASP A 48 4.63 0.07 -19.27
CA ASP A 48 5.77 -0.85 -19.16
C ASP A 48 6.53 -0.98 -20.48
N TYR A 49 7.86 -0.98 -20.36
CA TYR A 49 8.85 -0.99 -21.44
C TYR A 49 8.86 0.28 -22.32
N SER A 50 8.28 1.38 -21.85
CA SER A 50 8.44 2.68 -22.53
C SER A 50 9.92 3.07 -22.64
N ASN A 51 10.28 3.60 -23.81
CA ASN A 51 11.63 4.11 -24.05
C ASN A 51 11.82 5.43 -23.31
N MET A 52 12.80 5.47 -22.42
CA MET A 52 13.22 6.66 -21.69
C MET A 52 14.61 7.09 -22.15
N PRO A 53 14.78 8.36 -22.59
CA PRO A 53 16.11 8.90 -22.85
C PRO A 53 17.01 8.77 -21.62
N ALA A 54 18.28 8.47 -21.85
CA ALA A 54 19.29 8.36 -20.80
C ALA A 54 19.38 9.64 -19.96
N GLY A 55 19.38 9.49 -18.64
CA GLY A 55 19.47 10.62 -17.69
C GLY A 55 18.23 11.48 -17.57
N ARG A 56 17.12 11.12 -18.23
CA ARG A 56 15.89 11.92 -18.21
C ARG A 56 15.05 11.66 -16.97
N ASP A 57 14.54 12.74 -16.40
CA ASP A 57 13.56 12.70 -15.31
C ASP A 57 12.18 12.36 -15.87
N PHE A 58 11.45 11.53 -15.14
CA PHE A 58 10.07 11.19 -15.46
C PHE A 58 9.28 10.79 -14.21
N ASP A 59 7.97 10.95 -14.29
CA ASP A 59 7.06 10.55 -13.23
C ASP A 59 6.45 9.18 -13.57
N ALA A 60 6.52 8.24 -12.64
CA ALA A 60 5.70 7.05 -12.70
C ALA A 60 4.41 7.30 -11.91
N VAL A 61 3.29 7.08 -12.58
CA VAL A 61 1.94 7.28 -12.06
C VAL A 61 1.19 5.96 -12.14
N TRP A 62 0.70 5.48 -10.99
CA TRP A 62 -0.15 4.31 -10.90
C TRP A 62 -1.51 4.69 -10.33
N VAL A 63 -2.59 4.27 -11.01
CA VAL A 63 -3.94 4.39 -10.47
C VAL A 63 -4.34 3.08 -9.80
N LEU A 64 -4.39 3.07 -8.47
CA LEU A 64 -4.72 1.92 -7.66
C LEU A 64 -6.19 1.96 -7.23
N LYS A 65 -6.92 0.88 -7.44
CA LYS A 65 -8.32 0.71 -7.01
C LYS A 65 -8.40 -0.16 -5.77
N ASN A 66 -9.17 0.29 -4.79
CA ASN A 66 -9.54 -0.52 -3.64
C ASN A 66 -10.63 -1.51 -4.03
N VAL A 67 -10.27 -2.80 -4.03
CA VAL A 67 -11.18 -3.93 -4.28
C VAL A 67 -11.33 -4.81 -3.03
N GLY A 68 -10.88 -4.32 -1.88
CA GLY A 68 -10.99 -4.98 -0.58
C GLY A 68 -12.33 -4.74 0.11
N LYS A 69 -12.39 -5.02 1.41
CA LYS A 69 -13.63 -4.85 2.22
C LYS A 69 -13.64 -3.64 3.15
N ARG A 70 -12.53 -2.92 3.30
CA ARG A 70 -12.46 -1.67 4.09
C ARG A 70 -11.86 -0.54 3.26
N ALA A 71 -12.17 0.70 3.66
CA ALA A 71 -11.52 1.88 3.09
C ALA A 71 -10.04 1.92 3.49
N TRP A 72 -9.21 2.53 2.65
CA TRP A 72 -7.84 2.91 2.96
C TRP A 72 -7.84 4.37 3.41
N ASP A 73 -7.07 4.70 4.43
CA ASP A 73 -6.87 6.08 4.84
C ASP A 73 -5.47 6.58 4.45
N THR A 74 -5.14 7.80 4.84
CA THR A 74 -3.84 8.44 4.57
C THR A 74 -2.65 7.84 5.33
N THR A 75 -2.86 6.87 6.22
CA THR A 75 -1.76 6.14 6.89
C THR A 75 -1.25 4.98 6.04
N PHE A 76 -2.00 4.55 5.02
CA PHE A 76 -1.53 3.62 4.00
C PHE A 76 -0.48 4.30 3.13
N TYR A 77 0.43 3.52 2.57
CA TYR A 77 1.52 4.04 1.74
C TYR A 77 2.01 3.02 0.73
N ILE A 78 2.67 3.49 -0.33
CA ILE A 78 3.47 2.65 -1.19
C ILE A 78 4.94 2.72 -0.76
N ARG A 79 5.69 1.63 -0.89
CA ARG A 79 7.13 1.60 -0.65
C ARG A 79 7.89 0.86 -1.74
N HIS A 80 9.15 1.24 -1.96
CA HIS A 80 10.07 0.52 -2.84
C HIS A 80 10.34 -0.88 -2.28
N ALA A 81 10.28 -1.87 -3.16
CA ALA A 81 10.40 -3.29 -2.84
C ALA A 81 11.48 -3.99 -3.68
N GLY A 82 12.44 -3.21 -4.21
CA GLY A 82 13.60 -3.69 -4.97
C GLY A 82 13.54 -3.38 -6.47
N GLY A 83 14.49 -3.97 -7.20
CA GLY A 83 14.72 -3.69 -8.62
C GLY A 83 15.98 -2.86 -8.87
N ASN A 84 16.36 -2.72 -10.13
CA ASN A 84 17.53 -1.94 -10.58
C ASN A 84 17.18 -0.49 -10.95
N LEU A 85 15.93 -0.07 -10.75
CA LEU A 85 15.46 1.31 -10.81
C LEU A 85 14.95 1.77 -9.43
N LYS A 86 15.42 2.92 -8.96
CA LYS A 86 15.03 3.55 -7.68
C LYS A 86 14.33 4.88 -7.92
N GLY A 87 13.44 5.27 -7.00
CA GLY A 87 12.87 6.61 -7.01
C GLY A 87 13.96 7.67 -6.82
N ALA A 88 13.76 8.86 -7.38
CA ALA A 88 14.73 9.95 -7.36
C ALA A 88 14.97 10.47 -5.94
N ASN A 89 13.87 10.69 -5.20
CA ASN A 89 13.89 11.41 -3.92
C ASN A 89 13.25 10.63 -2.76
N THR A 90 12.58 9.51 -3.04
CA THR A 90 11.86 8.76 -2.02
C THR A 90 11.71 7.28 -2.37
N ASP A 91 11.69 6.46 -1.32
CA ASP A 91 11.35 5.03 -1.36
C ASP A 91 9.98 4.76 -0.69
N LEU A 92 9.26 5.81 -0.25
CA LEU A 92 7.97 5.70 0.43
C LEU A 92 7.06 6.90 0.13
N VAL A 93 5.79 6.65 -0.22
CA VAL A 93 4.79 7.70 -0.48
C VAL A 93 3.47 7.35 0.18
N PHE A 94 3.02 8.18 1.11
CA PHE A 94 1.70 8.06 1.74
C PHE A 94 0.57 8.36 0.75
N LEU A 95 -0.58 7.74 0.97
CA LEU A 95 -1.77 8.04 0.16
C LEU A 95 -2.16 9.52 0.33
N PRO A 96 -2.43 10.25 -0.77
CA PRO A 96 -2.77 11.68 -0.70
C PRO A 96 -4.18 11.93 -0.17
N LYS A 97 -5.02 10.89 -0.07
CA LYS A 97 -6.41 10.94 0.38
C LYS A 97 -6.93 9.56 0.75
N ASP A 98 -8.02 9.52 1.51
CA ASP A 98 -8.77 8.30 1.77
C ASP A 98 -9.35 7.69 0.49
N VAL A 99 -9.43 6.36 0.46
CA VAL A 99 -9.88 5.57 -0.69
C VAL A 99 -10.98 4.62 -0.22
N PRO A 100 -12.27 4.95 -0.47
CA PRO A 100 -13.36 4.07 -0.10
C PRO A 100 -13.29 2.74 -0.87
N VAL A 101 -14.00 1.73 -0.40
CA VAL A 101 -14.19 0.47 -1.14
C VAL A 101 -14.74 0.79 -2.54
N ASN A 102 -14.17 0.17 -3.57
CA ASN A 102 -14.39 0.45 -5.00
C ASN A 102 -13.90 1.82 -5.51
N GLY A 103 -13.36 2.67 -4.64
CA GLY A 103 -12.68 3.91 -5.01
C GLY A 103 -11.27 3.69 -5.55
N SER A 104 -10.64 4.75 -6.06
CA SER A 104 -9.27 4.71 -6.56
C SER A 104 -8.44 5.93 -6.16
N VAL A 105 -7.12 5.75 -6.19
CA VAL A 105 -6.13 6.77 -5.89
C VAL A 105 -5.02 6.75 -6.93
N GLU A 106 -4.49 7.93 -7.23
CA GLU A 106 -3.32 8.11 -8.07
C GLU A 106 -2.09 8.23 -7.16
N MET A 107 -1.07 7.43 -7.44
CA MET A 107 0.21 7.44 -6.75
C MET A 107 1.29 7.85 -7.74
N THR A 108 2.06 8.87 -7.39
CA THR A 108 3.14 9.40 -8.23
C THR A 108 4.47 9.26 -7.52
N VAL A 109 5.49 8.80 -8.25
CA VAL A 109 6.88 8.74 -7.80
C VAL A 109 7.78 9.28 -8.92
N ASP A 110 8.68 10.19 -8.55
CA ASP A 110 9.67 10.75 -9.46
C ASP A 110 10.81 9.76 -9.67
N PHE A 111 11.29 9.62 -10.91
CA PHE A 111 12.41 8.75 -11.30
C PHE A 111 13.40 9.49 -12.18
N ASN A 112 14.66 9.07 -12.12
CA ASN A 112 15.69 9.41 -13.11
C ASN A 112 16.03 8.17 -13.93
N ALA A 113 15.89 8.25 -15.26
CA ALA A 113 16.31 7.17 -16.14
C ALA A 113 17.84 7.01 -16.09
N PRO A 114 18.38 5.79 -15.91
CA PRO A 114 19.82 5.57 -15.88
C PRO A 114 20.52 6.00 -17.16
N SER A 115 21.81 6.34 -17.06
CA SER A 115 22.62 6.78 -18.21
C SER A 115 23.05 5.64 -19.13
N THR A 116 23.01 4.40 -18.65
CA THR A 116 23.46 3.22 -19.40
C THR A 116 22.28 2.55 -20.10
N PRO A 117 22.39 2.20 -21.39
CA PRO A 117 21.34 1.47 -22.09
C PRO A 117 20.99 0.15 -21.40
N GLY A 118 19.70 -0.18 -21.35
CA GLY A 118 19.21 -1.39 -20.70
C GLY A 118 17.76 -1.28 -20.22
N ALA A 119 17.21 -2.42 -19.78
CA ALA A 119 15.91 -2.49 -19.14
C ALA A 119 16.05 -2.29 -17.63
N TYR A 120 15.20 -1.43 -17.07
CA TYR A 120 15.23 -1.08 -15.65
C TYR A 120 13.83 -1.23 -15.05
N THR A 121 13.73 -1.96 -13.95
CA THR A 121 12.48 -2.23 -13.26
C THR A 121 12.53 -1.71 -11.83
N SER A 122 11.46 -1.07 -11.40
CA SER A 122 11.22 -0.67 -10.01
C SER A 122 10.01 -1.41 -9.46
N TYR A 123 10.19 -2.17 -8.38
CA TYR A 123 9.10 -2.88 -7.70
C TYR A 123 8.60 -2.08 -6.51
N TRP A 124 7.29 -2.09 -6.31
CA TRP A 124 6.61 -1.36 -5.26
C TRP A 124 5.57 -2.22 -4.55
N GLU A 125 5.35 -1.94 -3.29
CA GLU A 125 4.33 -2.57 -2.45
C GLU A 125 3.40 -1.51 -1.87
N LEU A 126 2.09 -1.76 -1.94
CA LEU A 126 1.10 -1.02 -1.16
C LEU A 126 0.97 -1.68 0.22
N VAL A 127 1.11 -0.88 1.26
CA VAL A 127 1.23 -1.26 2.66
C VAL A 127 0.10 -0.61 3.44
N ASN A 128 -0.52 -1.38 4.34
CA ASN A 128 -1.61 -0.89 5.17
C ASN A 128 -1.11 -0.18 6.45
N ASP A 129 -2.07 0.33 7.21
CA ASP A 129 -1.93 0.98 8.52
C ASP A 129 -1.19 0.15 9.58
N ASP A 130 -1.19 -1.17 9.46
CA ASP A 130 -0.44 -2.10 10.34
C ASP A 130 0.98 -2.43 9.81
N GLY A 131 1.42 -1.80 8.72
CA GLY A 131 2.74 -2.05 8.11
C GLY A 131 2.81 -3.35 7.29
N VAL A 132 1.67 -3.95 6.96
CA VAL A 132 1.58 -5.19 6.17
C VAL A 132 1.43 -4.88 4.69
N ALA A 133 2.38 -5.36 3.88
CA ALA A 133 2.29 -5.28 2.42
C ALA A 133 1.21 -6.26 1.92
N PHE A 134 0.25 -5.74 1.14
CA PHE A 134 -0.88 -6.55 0.66
C PHE A 134 -1.06 -6.52 -0.87
N TYR A 135 -0.31 -5.68 -1.58
CA TYR A 135 -0.32 -5.64 -3.03
C TYR A 135 1.04 -5.25 -3.58
N ARG A 136 1.50 -5.93 -4.63
CA ARG A 136 2.79 -5.65 -5.30
C ARG A 136 2.55 -5.28 -6.75
N PHE A 137 3.25 -4.26 -7.21
CA PHE A 137 3.20 -3.75 -8.58
C PHE A 137 4.59 -3.25 -8.98
N TYR A 138 4.76 -2.82 -10.23
CA TYR A 138 6.05 -2.39 -10.73
C TYR A 138 5.90 -1.40 -11.89
N ILE A 139 7.04 -0.86 -12.31
CA ILE A 139 7.20 -0.24 -13.62
C ILE A 139 8.51 -0.70 -14.24
N THR A 140 8.49 -0.97 -15.55
CA THR A 140 9.72 -1.21 -16.33
C THR A 140 9.90 -0.15 -17.40
N ILE A 141 11.11 0.37 -17.54
CA ILE A 141 11.50 1.27 -18.64
C ILE A 141 12.62 0.63 -19.46
N ASN A 142 12.79 1.10 -20.68
CA ASN A 142 13.93 0.78 -21.52
C ASN A 142 14.73 2.05 -21.80
N VAL A 143 16.03 2.04 -21.53
CA VAL A 143 16.96 3.07 -21.97
C VAL A 143 17.59 2.59 -23.27
N PRO A 144 17.27 3.22 -24.43
CA PRO A 144 17.81 2.79 -25.72
C PRO A 144 19.32 3.10 -25.82
N LYS A 145 19.96 2.46 -26.81
CA LYS A 145 21.37 2.73 -27.16
C LYS A 145 21.54 4.08 -27.83
#